data_AF-A0A382G2N8-F1
#
_entry.id   AF-A0A382G2N8-F1
#
_cell.length_a   1.000
_cell.length_b   1.000
_cell.length_c   1.000
_cell.angle_alpha   90.00
_cell.angle_beta   90.00
_cell.angle_gamma   90.00
#
_symmetry.space_group_name_H-M   'P 1'
#
loop_
_entity.id
_entity.type
_entity.pdbx_description
1 polymer ?
#
loop_
_entity_poly.entity_id
_entity_poly.type
_entity_poly.pdbx_seq_one_letter_code
_entity_poly.pdbx_strand_id
1 'polypeptide(L)'
;MLSKSEKRLIVGLRRARRRSKEGLFLVEGIRTVDEALSADFEVFLCLQSPKLRDTGKGRQLAENISERSVEVRNVSDTELDTISDTANTQGVLLVCHEPQRLLFDLRVETSSTFLIVDGIQDPGNLGTLIRAARAFAVSAIICLEGTVDSWNSKVVRASAGAIFHSHIFSERWSDLLVWLREHSVTVIAADAHGKDIGDFQVSTPWVLAVGNENKGIRRDILEISERVAIPMSEDVESLNAGVAGSTLLYLLTSNRSI
;
A
#
# COMPACT_ATOMS: atom_id res chain seq x y z
N MET A 1 2.51 28.91 -13.19
CA MET A 1 1.28 29.10 -12.39
C MET A 1 0.24 28.10 -12.83
N LEU A 2 -0.42 27.45 -11.88
CA LEU A 2 -1.48 26.49 -12.17
C LEU A 2 -2.80 27.20 -12.46
N SER A 3 -3.56 26.65 -13.40
CA SER A 3 -4.95 27.06 -13.64
C SER A 3 -5.84 26.77 -12.43
N LYS A 4 -7.00 27.44 -12.36
CA LYS A 4 -7.98 27.20 -11.28
C LYS A 4 -8.52 25.76 -11.29
N SER A 5 -8.62 25.14 -12.47
CA SER A 5 -9.06 23.76 -12.62
C SER A 5 -8.04 22.77 -12.08
N GLU A 6 -6.74 22.94 -12.42
CA GLU A 6 -5.67 22.07 -11.91
C GLU A 6 -5.57 22.14 -10.39
N LYS A 7 -5.57 23.35 -9.81
CA LYS A 7 -5.57 23.51 -8.34
C LYS A 7 -6.72 22.78 -7.68
N ARG A 8 -7.93 22.89 -8.25
CA ARG A 8 -9.13 22.22 -7.72
C ARG A 8 -9.04 20.70 -7.85
N LEU A 9 -8.46 20.20 -8.94
CA LEU A 9 -8.20 18.78 -9.13
C LEU A 9 -7.26 18.28 -8.02
N ILE A 10 -6.07 18.86 -7.91
CA ILE A 10 -5.00 18.46 -6.98
C ILE A 10 -5.49 18.50 -5.52
N VAL A 11 -6.09 19.61 -5.08
CA VAL A 11 -6.65 19.72 -3.72
C VAL A 11 -7.78 18.72 -3.50
N GLY A 12 -8.56 18.42 -4.55
CA GLY A 12 -9.60 17.41 -4.53
C GLY A 12 -9.04 16.01 -4.20
N LEU A 13 -7.88 15.65 -4.75
CA LEU A 13 -7.24 14.33 -4.58
C LEU A 13 -6.83 14.00 -3.14
N ARG A 14 -6.93 14.95 -2.19
CA ARG A 14 -6.84 14.65 -0.75
C ARG A 14 -7.97 13.76 -0.26
N ARG A 15 -9.12 13.75 -0.95
CA ARG A 15 -10.31 12.98 -0.60
C ARG A 15 -10.39 11.69 -1.43
N ALA A 16 -10.62 10.55 -0.77
CA ALA A 16 -10.73 9.24 -1.43
C ALA A 16 -11.76 9.21 -2.57
N ARG A 17 -12.95 9.77 -2.35
CA ARG A 17 -14.00 9.88 -3.38
C ARG A 17 -13.53 10.60 -4.65
N ARG A 18 -12.63 11.58 -4.52
CA ARG A 18 -12.07 12.28 -5.68
C ARG A 18 -11.00 11.43 -6.36
N ARG A 19 -10.12 10.76 -5.62
CA ARG A 19 -9.13 9.84 -6.21
C ARG A 19 -9.81 8.75 -7.04
N SER A 20 -10.77 8.04 -6.45
CA SER A 20 -11.55 6.99 -7.13
C SER A 20 -12.29 7.52 -8.37
N LYS A 21 -12.83 8.75 -8.33
CA LYS A 21 -13.51 9.34 -9.50
C LYS A 21 -12.53 9.68 -10.63
N GLU A 22 -11.38 10.25 -10.30
CA GLU A 22 -10.45 10.79 -11.29
C GLU A 22 -9.40 9.74 -11.73
N GLY A 23 -9.25 8.63 -10.99
CA GLY A 23 -8.19 7.64 -11.22
C GLY A 23 -6.79 8.18 -10.94
N LEU A 24 -6.67 9.16 -10.04
CA LEU A 24 -5.43 9.89 -9.76
C LEU A 24 -5.13 9.94 -8.26
N PHE A 25 -3.86 10.01 -7.90
CA PHE A 25 -3.41 10.21 -6.52
C PHE A 25 -2.16 11.09 -6.44
N LEU A 26 -1.84 11.53 -5.21
CA LEU A 26 -0.71 12.43 -4.94
C LEU A 26 0.48 11.65 -4.41
N VAL A 27 1.67 11.94 -4.95
CA VAL A 27 2.96 11.47 -4.42
C VAL A 27 3.79 12.67 -4.00
N GLU A 28 4.17 12.71 -2.73
CA GLU A 28 4.83 13.87 -2.13
C GLU A 28 6.15 13.48 -1.46
N GLY A 29 7.14 14.38 -1.57
CA GLY A 29 8.44 14.24 -0.94
C GLY A 29 9.48 13.56 -1.85
N ILE A 30 10.74 13.98 -1.69
CA ILE A 30 11.84 13.64 -2.61
C ILE A 30 11.97 12.13 -2.75
N ARG A 31 12.05 11.39 -1.64
CA ARG A 31 12.20 9.93 -1.68
C ARG A 31 11.02 9.25 -2.35
N THR A 32 9.80 9.62 -1.98
CA THR A 32 8.59 8.98 -2.49
C THR A 32 8.41 9.22 -3.99
N VAL A 33 8.70 10.44 -4.46
CA VAL A 33 8.70 10.79 -5.88
C VAL A 33 9.75 9.99 -6.64
N ASP A 34 10.97 9.91 -6.11
CA ASP A 34 12.06 9.14 -6.74
C ASP A 34 11.72 7.64 -6.88
N GLU A 35 11.11 7.05 -5.85
CA GLU A 35 10.63 5.66 -5.87
C GLU A 35 9.52 5.44 -6.91
N ALA A 36 8.57 6.37 -7.02
CA ALA A 36 7.50 6.31 -8.02
C ALA A 36 8.05 6.38 -9.45
N LEU A 37 8.99 7.29 -9.70
CA LEU A 37 9.65 7.40 -11.00
C LEU A 37 10.49 6.15 -11.30
N SER A 38 11.20 5.60 -10.31
CA SER A 38 12.00 4.38 -10.47
C SER A 38 11.16 3.14 -10.72
N ALA A 39 9.89 3.14 -10.30
CA ALA A 39 8.91 2.11 -10.60
C ALA A 39 8.19 2.32 -11.95
N ASP A 40 8.60 3.35 -12.73
CA ASP A 40 7.98 3.76 -13.99
C ASP A 40 6.45 3.94 -13.91
N PHE A 41 6.00 4.50 -12.78
CA PHE A 41 4.59 4.83 -12.60
C PHE A 41 4.14 5.89 -13.61
N GLU A 42 2.90 5.78 -14.09
CA GLU A 42 2.33 6.72 -15.04
C GLU A 42 2.05 8.08 -14.36
N VAL A 43 2.83 9.10 -14.73
CA VAL A 43 2.74 10.45 -14.16
C VAL A 43 1.84 11.32 -15.03
N PHE A 44 0.76 11.83 -14.45
CA PHE A 44 -0.12 12.81 -15.09
C PHE A 44 0.51 14.21 -15.08
N LEU A 45 1.09 14.62 -13.95
CA LEU A 45 1.66 15.95 -13.77
C LEU A 45 2.74 15.95 -12.69
N CYS A 46 3.89 16.55 -12.97
CA CYS A 46 4.91 16.85 -11.97
C CYS A 46 4.90 18.35 -11.65
N LEU A 47 4.80 18.68 -10.37
CA LEU A 47 4.97 20.05 -9.87
C LEU A 47 6.30 20.14 -9.16
N GLN A 48 7.07 21.18 -9.50
CA GLN A 48 8.30 21.50 -8.77
C GLN A 48 8.37 22.99 -8.43
N SER A 49 9.00 23.28 -7.30
CA SER A 49 9.28 24.64 -6.83
C SER A 49 10.77 24.79 -6.53
N PRO A 50 11.29 26.03 -6.39
CA PRO A 50 12.71 26.27 -6.12
C PRO A 50 13.25 25.47 -4.92
N LYS A 51 12.44 25.30 -3.86
CA LYS A 51 12.77 24.52 -2.66
C LYS A 51 13.24 23.09 -2.92
N LEU A 52 12.86 22.48 -4.05
CA LEU A 52 13.37 21.15 -4.43
C LEU A 52 14.89 21.13 -4.48
N ARG A 53 15.52 22.23 -4.92
CA ARG A 53 16.96 22.32 -5.14
C ARG A 53 17.76 22.66 -3.88
N ASP A 54 17.11 22.85 -2.73
CA ASP A 54 17.77 23.21 -1.46
C ASP A 54 18.66 22.08 -0.92
N THR A 55 18.36 20.83 -1.26
CA THR A 55 19.10 19.64 -0.79
C THR A 55 19.82 18.95 -1.94
N GLY A 56 20.91 18.22 -1.64
CA GLY A 56 21.62 17.41 -2.65
C GLY A 56 20.72 16.36 -3.31
N LYS A 57 19.90 15.66 -2.53
CA LYS A 57 18.94 14.67 -3.04
C LYS A 57 17.88 15.30 -3.95
N GLY A 58 17.40 16.49 -3.61
CA GLY A 58 16.39 17.18 -4.41
C GLY A 58 16.95 17.74 -5.72
N ARG A 59 18.23 18.18 -5.76
CA ARG A 59 18.92 18.51 -7.02
C ARG A 59 19.02 17.30 -7.94
N GLN A 60 19.46 16.16 -7.43
CA GLN A 60 19.53 14.91 -8.18
C GLN A 60 18.15 14.53 -8.74
N LEU A 61 17.10 14.61 -7.92
CA LEU A 61 15.74 14.30 -8.36
C LEU A 61 15.27 15.25 -9.47
N ALA A 62 15.58 16.56 -9.37
CA ALA A 62 15.22 17.52 -10.40
C ALA A 62 15.90 17.21 -11.75
N GLU A 63 17.15 16.72 -11.72
CA GLU A 63 17.87 16.23 -12.90
C GLU A 63 17.19 14.97 -13.46
N ASN A 64 16.91 13.97 -12.62
CA ASN A 64 16.21 12.74 -13.01
C ASN A 64 14.83 13.02 -13.65
N ILE A 65 14.08 13.99 -13.11
CA ILE A 65 12.79 14.41 -13.68
C ILE A 65 12.99 15.03 -15.08
N SER A 66 14.03 15.84 -15.26
CA SER A 66 14.30 16.52 -16.54
C SER A 66 14.72 15.58 -17.66
N GLU A 67 15.29 14.41 -17.31
CA GLU A 67 15.67 13.36 -18.26
C GLU A 67 14.48 12.47 -18.67
N ARG A 68 13.34 12.60 -18.00
CA ARG A 68 12.13 11.79 -18.26
C ARG A 68 11.10 12.59 -19.08
N SER A 69 10.28 11.85 -19.83
CA SER A 69 9.16 12.43 -20.60
C SER A 69 7.94 12.68 -19.73
N VAL A 70 8.07 13.55 -18.72
CA VAL A 70 7.00 13.91 -17.77
C VAL A 70 6.59 15.36 -17.98
N GLU A 71 5.29 15.67 -17.93
CA GLU A 71 4.83 17.07 -17.93
C GLU A 71 5.22 17.75 -16.61
N VAL A 72 6.09 18.76 -16.68
CA VAL A 72 6.57 19.50 -15.50
C VAL A 72 6.00 20.91 -15.46
N ARG A 73 5.45 21.31 -14.31
CA ARG A 73 5.02 22.68 -14.01
C ARG A 73 5.85 23.27 -12.88
N ASN A 74 6.49 24.39 -13.19
CA ASN A 74 7.16 25.22 -12.20
C ASN A 74 6.12 26.10 -11.47
N VAL A 75 6.11 26.00 -10.14
CA VAL A 75 5.24 26.74 -9.23
C VAL A 75 6.07 27.40 -8.12
N SER A 76 5.51 28.39 -7.42
CA SER A 76 6.16 28.92 -6.23
C SER A 76 6.05 27.95 -5.06
N ASP A 77 6.94 28.06 -4.07
CA ASP A 77 6.85 27.26 -2.83
C ASP A 77 5.50 27.48 -2.14
N THR A 78 5.02 28.73 -2.11
CA THR A 78 3.72 29.10 -1.54
C THR A 78 2.53 28.47 -2.29
N GLU A 79 2.60 28.39 -3.62
CA GLU A 79 1.55 27.76 -4.43
C GLU A 79 1.53 26.25 -4.19
N LEU A 80 2.72 25.62 -4.09
CA LEU A 80 2.87 24.20 -3.80
C LEU A 80 2.40 23.84 -2.39
N ASP A 81 2.78 24.62 -1.38
CA ASP A 81 2.36 24.43 0.02
C ASP A 81 0.83 24.49 0.16
N THR A 82 0.16 25.35 -0.62
CA THR A 82 -1.30 25.50 -0.58
C THR A 82 -2.03 24.26 -1.11
N ILE A 83 -1.49 23.61 -2.16
CA ILE A 83 -2.12 22.50 -2.87
C ILE A 83 -1.68 21.12 -2.38
N SER A 84 -0.55 21.03 -1.68
CA SER A 84 -0.01 19.80 -1.09
C SER A 84 -0.82 19.30 0.11
N ASP A 85 -0.84 17.99 0.34
CA ASP A 85 -1.47 17.36 1.51
C ASP A 85 -0.51 17.28 2.70
N THR A 86 0.80 17.37 2.46
CA THR A 86 1.80 17.52 3.52
C THR A 86 1.88 18.96 4.05
N ALA A 87 2.08 19.10 5.36
CA ALA A 87 2.29 20.40 6.00
C ALA A 87 3.64 21.05 5.61
N ASN A 88 4.65 20.22 5.30
CA ASN A 88 6.00 20.68 4.91
C ASN A 88 6.38 20.05 3.57
N THR A 89 6.19 20.80 2.49
CA THR A 89 6.58 20.33 1.14
C THR A 89 8.09 20.29 1.00
N GLN A 90 8.59 19.36 0.19
CA GLN A 90 10.01 19.28 -0.18
C GLN A 90 10.25 19.81 -1.60
N GLY A 91 9.38 20.72 -2.06
CA GLY A 91 9.46 21.35 -3.37
C GLY A 91 9.06 20.49 -4.57
N VAL A 92 8.50 19.30 -4.35
CA VAL A 92 8.04 18.40 -5.42
C VAL A 92 6.75 17.67 -5.05
N LEU A 93 5.87 17.52 -6.04
CA LEU A 93 4.64 16.74 -5.97
C LEU A 93 4.38 16.10 -7.33
N LEU A 94 4.07 14.81 -7.35
CA LEU A 94 3.49 14.16 -8.53
C LEU A 94 1.99 13.98 -8.36
N VAL A 95 1.28 14.10 -9.47
CA VAL A 95 -0.05 13.53 -9.68
C VAL A 95 0.16 12.31 -10.57
N CYS A 96 -0.17 11.12 -10.07
CA CYS A 96 0.02 9.86 -10.79
C CYS A 96 -1.31 9.18 -11.06
N HIS A 97 -1.37 8.37 -12.12
CA HIS A 97 -2.49 7.49 -12.39
C HIS A 97 -2.48 6.29 -11.46
N GLU A 98 -3.65 6.00 -10.87
CA GLU A 98 -3.85 4.76 -10.13
C GLU A 98 -3.80 3.56 -11.09
N PRO A 99 -3.04 2.50 -10.79
CA PRO A 99 -2.96 1.34 -11.68
C PRO A 99 -4.33 0.69 -11.86
N GLN A 100 -4.77 0.57 -13.11
CA GLN A 100 -6.00 -0.13 -13.46
C GLN A 100 -5.69 -1.62 -13.63
N ARG A 101 -5.75 -2.38 -12.54
CA ARG A 101 -5.48 -3.83 -12.55
C ARG A 101 -6.68 -4.58 -11.98
N LEU A 102 -7.04 -5.71 -12.59
CA LEU A 102 -8.09 -6.58 -12.10
C LEU A 102 -7.47 -7.77 -11.38
N LEU A 103 -8.01 -8.15 -10.22
CA LEU A 103 -7.51 -9.31 -9.47
C LEU A 103 -7.57 -10.60 -10.31
N PHE A 104 -8.59 -10.75 -11.14
CA PHE A 104 -8.76 -11.93 -12.01
C PHE A 104 -7.70 -12.04 -13.11
N ASP A 105 -6.96 -10.97 -13.42
CA ASP A 105 -5.83 -11.03 -14.35
C ASP A 105 -4.51 -11.42 -13.65
N LEU A 106 -4.51 -11.52 -12.31
CA LEU A 106 -3.33 -11.89 -11.55
C LEU A 106 -3.03 -13.38 -11.73
N ARG A 107 -1.87 -13.68 -12.31
CA ARG A 107 -1.36 -15.05 -12.41
C ARG A 107 -1.02 -15.60 -11.02
N VAL A 108 -1.65 -16.72 -10.65
CA VAL A 108 -1.31 -17.48 -9.45
C VAL A 108 -0.34 -18.60 -9.78
N GLU A 109 0.83 -18.58 -9.15
CA GLU A 109 1.85 -19.62 -9.25
C GLU A 109 1.80 -20.53 -8.03
N THR A 110 2.41 -21.72 -8.13
CA THR A 110 2.43 -22.69 -7.03
C THR A 110 3.15 -22.15 -5.79
N SER A 111 4.04 -21.17 -5.93
CA SER A 111 4.77 -20.52 -4.83
C SER A 111 4.09 -19.24 -4.33
N SER A 112 2.99 -18.80 -4.94
CA SER A 112 2.39 -17.49 -4.67
C SER A 112 1.92 -17.33 -3.24
N THR A 113 2.06 -16.11 -2.74
CA THR A 113 1.57 -15.68 -1.44
C THR A 113 0.86 -14.36 -1.54
N PHE A 114 -0.13 -14.21 -0.69
CA PHE A 114 -0.96 -13.01 -0.69
C PHE A 114 -1.14 -12.49 0.72
N LEU A 115 -1.50 -11.21 0.82
CA LEU A 115 -1.94 -10.57 2.05
C LEU A 115 -3.34 -10.02 1.84
N ILE A 116 -4.31 -10.46 2.65
CA ILE A 116 -5.61 -9.81 2.81
C ILE A 116 -5.52 -8.79 3.93
N VAL A 117 -5.96 -7.57 3.65
CA VAL A 117 -6.12 -6.52 4.64
C VAL A 117 -7.61 -6.26 4.83
N ASP A 118 -8.15 -6.70 5.96
CA ASP A 118 -9.57 -6.68 6.26
C ASP A 118 -9.93 -5.53 7.21
N GLY A 119 -10.38 -4.42 6.64
CA GLY A 119 -10.95 -3.31 7.39
C GLY A 119 -9.94 -2.46 8.17
N ILE A 120 -8.64 -2.52 7.88
CA ILE A 120 -7.63 -1.68 8.56
C ILE A 120 -7.88 -0.20 8.25
N GLN A 121 -8.01 0.62 9.29
CA GLN A 121 -8.36 2.03 9.12
C GLN A 121 -7.16 2.97 9.29
N ASP A 122 -6.12 2.54 9.99
CA ASP A 122 -4.93 3.36 10.18
C ASP A 122 -4.01 3.31 8.94
N PRO A 123 -3.67 4.47 8.33
CA PRO A 123 -2.75 4.53 7.20
C PRO A 123 -1.34 4.00 7.51
N GLY A 124 -0.90 4.12 8.77
CA GLY A 124 0.42 3.65 9.21
C GLY A 124 0.49 2.12 9.23
N ASN A 125 -0.56 1.47 9.74
CA ASN A 125 -0.70 0.02 9.73
C ASN A 125 -0.70 -0.52 8.30
N LEU A 126 -1.53 0.03 7.40
CA LEU A 126 -1.55 -0.40 6.00
C LEU A 126 -0.20 -0.18 5.32
N GLY A 127 0.44 0.98 5.50
CA GLY A 127 1.77 1.25 4.95
C GLY A 127 2.84 0.29 5.48
N THR A 128 2.78 -0.09 6.76
CA THR A 128 3.67 -1.08 7.38
C THR A 128 3.49 -2.46 6.76
N LEU A 129 2.24 -2.88 6.57
CA LEU A 129 1.93 -4.16 5.93
C LEU A 129 2.38 -4.20 4.46
N ILE A 130 2.19 -3.11 3.70
CA ILE A 130 2.68 -3.01 2.32
C ILE A 130 4.21 -3.17 2.28
N ARG A 131 4.93 -2.52 3.21
CA ARG A 131 6.39 -2.65 3.32
C ARG A 131 6.82 -4.07 3.62
N ALA A 132 6.18 -4.71 4.60
CA ALA A 132 6.50 -6.08 4.98
C ALA A 132 6.20 -7.05 3.83
N ALA A 133 5.02 -6.93 3.20
CA ALA A 133 4.64 -7.73 2.04
C ALA A 133 5.67 -7.63 0.92
N ARG A 134 6.12 -6.41 0.58
CA ARG A 134 7.18 -6.22 -0.42
C ARG A 134 8.52 -6.81 0.02
N ALA A 135 8.91 -6.61 1.29
CA ALA A 135 10.17 -7.10 1.82
C ALA A 135 10.25 -8.64 1.85
N PHE A 136 9.12 -9.32 2.03
CA PHE A 136 9.02 -10.77 2.10
C PHE A 136 8.48 -11.41 0.81
N ALA A 137 8.59 -10.69 -0.32
CA ALA A 137 8.21 -11.17 -1.66
C ALA A 137 6.78 -11.71 -1.77
N VAL A 138 5.83 -11.11 -1.04
CA VAL A 138 4.40 -11.40 -1.19
C VAL A 138 3.95 -10.98 -2.59
N SER A 139 3.25 -11.87 -3.28
CA SER A 139 2.87 -11.72 -4.69
C SER A 139 1.82 -10.61 -4.92
N ALA A 140 0.87 -10.45 -4.00
CA ALA A 140 -0.08 -9.34 -4.02
C ALA A 140 -0.72 -9.06 -2.65
N ILE A 141 -1.25 -7.84 -2.52
CA ILE A 141 -2.00 -7.35 -1.37
C ILE A 141 -3.43 -7.06 -1.83
N ILE A 142 -4.41 -7.60 -1.11
CA ILE A 142 -5.83 -7.42 -1.40
C ILE A 142 -6.46 -6.69 -0.22
N CYS A 143 -6.81 -5.43 -0.42
CA CYS A 143 -7.51 -4.61 0.55
C CYS A 143 -9.02 -4.81 0.39
N LEU A 144 -9.68 -5.31 1.43
CA LEU A 144 -11.13 -5.49 1.42
C LEU A 144 -11.89 -4.19 1.72
N GLU A 145 -13.20 -4.21 1.46
CA GLU A 145 -14.07 -3.11 1.82
C GLU A 145 -13.96 -2.74 3.31
N GLY A 146 -13.90 -1.43 3.59
CA GLY A 146 -13.68 -0.89 4.94
C GLY A 146 -12.22 -0.60 5.27
N THR A 147 -11.26 -1.11 4.48
CA THR A 147 -9.85 -0.73 4.58
C THR A 147 -9.64 0.70 4.10
N VAL A 148 -8.70 1.42 4.72
CA VAL A 148 -8.29 2.76 4.28
C VAL A 148 -7.76 2.71 2.85
N ASP A 149 -8.14 3.69 2.05
CA ASP A 149 -7.70 3.84 0.66
C ASP A 149 -6.16 3.74 0.55
N SER A 150 -5.68 2.75 -0.20
CA SER A 150 -4.25 2.44 -0.37
C SER A 150 -3.46 3.59 -0.98
N TRP A 151 -4.09 4.43 -1.81
CA TRP A 151 -3.48 5.58 -2.47
C TRP A 151 -3.67 6.89 -1.71
N ASN A 152 -4.16 6.81 -0.46
CA ASN A 152 -4.10 7.92 0.49
C ASN A 152 -2.64 8.37 0.68
N SER A 153 -2.39 9.68 0.67
CA SER A 153 -1.04 10.26 0.81
C SER A 153 -0.29 9.75 2.04
N LYS A 154 -1.00 9.48 3.15
CA LYS A 154 -0.44 8.94 4.39
C LYS A 154 -0.01 7.48 4.22
N VAL A 155 -0.77 6.67 3.50
CA VAL A 155 -0.40 5.27 3.18
C VAL A 155 0.80 5.26 2.23
N VAL A 156 0.75 6.06 1.17
CA VAL A 156 1.85 6.21 0.20
C VAL A 156 3.15 6.58 0.93
N ARG A 157 3.12 7.56 1.83
CA ARG A 157 4.30 7.92 2.65
C ARG A 157 4.70 6.80 3.63
N ALA A 158 3.75 6.21 4.35
CA ALA A 158 4.03 5.15 5.33
C ALA A 158 4.63 3.90 4.68
N SER A 159 4.30 3.64 3.42
CA SER A 159 4.84 2.54 2.61
C SER A 159 6.30 2.72 2.19
N ALA A 160 6.88 3.93 2.35
CA ALA A 160 8.26 4.23 2.04
C ALA A 160 8.74 3.79 0.63
N GLY A 161 7.85 3.83 -0.37
CA GLY A 161 8.13 3.46 -1.76
C GLY A 161 7.70 2.04 -2.13
N ALA A 162 7.49 1.15 -1.16
CA ALA A 162 7.10 -0.24 -1.42
C ALA A 162 5.79 -0.36 -2.20
N ILE A 163 4.88 0.59 -2.05
CA ILE A 163 3.59 0.63 -2.74
C ILE A 163 3.74 0.64 -4.27
N PHE A 164 4.75 1.31 -4.81
CA PHE A 164 4.94 1.43 -6.26
C PHE A 164 5.45 0.14 -6.91
N HIS A 165 6.03 -0.74 -6.10
CA HIS A 165 6.60 -2.02 -6.52
C HIS A 165 5.74 -3.22 -6.11
N SER A 166 4.50 -2.97 -5.66
CA SER A 166 3.58 -3.99 -5.14
C SER A 166 2.33 -4.10 -6.01
N HIS A 167 1.79 -5.30 -6.13
CA HIS A 167 0.46 -5.51 -6.69
C HIS A 167 -0.58 -5.32 -5.58
N ILE A 168 -1.38 -4.26 -5.69
CA ILE A 168 -2.39 -3.92 -4.69
C ILE A 168 -3.75 -3.86 -5.38
N PHE A 169 -4.70 -4.60 -4.83
CA PHE A 169 -6.07 -4.69 -5.31
C PHE A 169 -7.04 -4.22 -4.23
N SER A 170 -8.13 -3.57 -4.63
CA SER A 170 -9.25 -3.24 -3.74
C SER A 170 -10.45 -4.06 -4.18
N GLU A 171 -10.90 -4.99 -3.34
CA GLU A 171 -11.90 -5.98 -3.73
C GLU A 171 -13.00 -6.11 -2.69
N ARG A 172 -14.16 -6.61 -3.13
CA ARG A 172 -15.19 -7.05 -2.19
C ARG A 172 -14.89 -8.46 -1.72
N TRP A 173 -15.19 -8.78 -0.48
CA TRP A 173 -14.99 -10.15 0.03
C TRP A 173 -15.68 -11.21 -0.81
N SER A 174 -16.89 -10.95 -1.32
CA SER A 174 -17.60 -11.91 -2.17
C SER A 174 -16.85 -12.24 -3.45
N ASP A 175 -16.21 -11.25 -4.08
CA ASP A 175 -15.48 -11.42 -5.33
C ASP A 175 -14.13 -12.12 -5.06
N LEU A 176 -13.45 -11.74 -3.98
CA LEU A 176 -12.22 -12.39 -3.53
C LEU A 176 -12.45 -13.87 -3.16
N LEU A 177 -13.55 -14.20 -2.49
CA LEU A 177 -13.87 -15.57 -2.11
C LEU A 177 -14.02 -16.49 -3.32
N VAL A 178 -14.58 -15.99 -4.43
CA VAL A 178 -14.65 -16.73 -5.69
C VAL A 178 -13.24 -16.98 -6.22
N TRP A 179 -12.43 -15.93 -6.29
CA TRP A 179 -11.05 -16.01 -6.78
C TRP A 179 -10.18 -16.97 -5.95
N LEU A 180 -10.30 -16.95 -4.62
CA LEU A 180 -9.56 -17.86 -3.73
C LEU A 180 -9.92 -19.33 -3.98
N ARG A 181 -11.19 -19.63 -4.23
CA ARG A 181 -11.67 -20.99 -4.52
C ARG A 181 -11.20 -21.48 -5.87
N GLU A 182 -11.29 -20.63 -6.90
CA GLU A 182 -10.83 -20.97 -8.25
C GLU A 182 -9.35 -21.34 -8.28
N HIS A 183 -8.53 -20.67 -7.47
CA HIS A 183 -7.08 -20.87 -7.42
C HIS A 183 -6.62 -21.80 -6.29
N SER A 184 -7.56 -22.41 -5.53
CA SER A 184 -7.24 -23.29 -4.40
C SER A 184 -6.25 -22.67 -3.39
N VAL A 185 -6.43 -21.39 -3.08
CA VAL A 185 -5.56 -20.65 -2.16
C VAL A 185 -5.99 -20.91 -0.73
N THR A 186 -5.08 -21.42 0.10
CA THR A 186 -5.33 -21.64 1.53
C THR A 186 -5.41 -20.31 2.28
N VAL A 187 -6.49 -20.10 3.04
CA VAL A 187 -6.69 -18.89 3.83
C VAL A 187 -6.14 -19.10 5.24
N ILE A 188 -5.28 -18.18 5.67
CA ILE A 188 -4.71 -18.13 7.01
C ILE A 188 -5.21 -16.86 7.69
N ALA A 189 -5.68 -16.94 8.93
CA ALA A 189 -6.12 -15.77 9.69
C ALA A 189 -5.15 -15.48 10.85
N ALA A 190 -4.68 -14.24 10.94
CA ALA A 190 -3.95 -13.75 12.10
C ALA A 190 -4.93 -13.57 13.28
N ASP A 191 -4.92 -14.52 14.21
CA ASP A 191 -5.83 -14.57 15.36
C ASP A 191 -5.04 -14.98 16.61
N ALA A 192 -5.15 -14.20 17.69
CA ALA A 192 -4.47 -14.48 18.96
C ALA A 192 -4.90 -15.81 19.59
N HIS A 193 -6.06 -16.34 19.19
CA HIS A 193 -6.58 -17.65 19.62
C HIS A 193 -6.26 -18.79 18.62
N GLY A 194 -5.43 -18.51 17.62
CA GLY A 194 -4.98 -19.49 16.63
C GLY A 194 -3.93 -20.47 17.16
N LYS A 195 -3.48 -21.36 16.27
CA LYS A 195 -2.34 -22.25 16.54
C LYS A 195 -1.05 -21.45 16.59
N ASP A 196 -0.12 -21.83 17.45
CA ASP A 196 1.23 -21.25 17.48
C ASP A 196 1.89 -21.34 16.09
N ILE A 197 2.34 -20.20 15.57
CA ILE A 197 3.06 -20.09 14.30
C ILE A 197 4.29 -21.00 14.23
N GLY A 198 4.95 -21.29 15.37
CA GLY A 198 6.13 -22.16 15.43
C GLY A 198 5.85 -23.60 15.00
N ASP A 199 4.63 -24.09 15.25
CA ASP A 199 4.19 -25.44 14.86
C ASP A 199 3.31 -25.43 13.59
N PHE A 200 3.15 -24.27 12.96
CA PHE A 200 2.25 -24.09 11.84
C PHE A 200 2.95 -24.42 10.51
N GLN A 201 2.29 -25.25 9.70
CA GLN A 201 2.75 -25.62 8.37
C GLN A 201 1.62 -25.40 7.39
N VAL A 202 1.94 -24.80 6.25
CA VAL A 202 0.96 -24.51 5.20
C VAL A 202 1.58 -24.72 3.83
N SER A 203 0.83 -25.40 2.97
CA SER A 203 1.20 -25.56 1.56
C SER A 203 0.81 -24.31 0.77
N THR A 204 1.60 -24.00 -0.26
CA THR A 204 1.30 -22.91 -1.19
C THR A 204 0.35 -23.37 -2.29
N PRO A 205 -0.43 -22.44 -2.89
CA PRO A 205 -0.50 -21.02 -2.58
C PRO A 205 -1.32 -20.73 -1.31
N TRP A 206 -0.96 -19.67 -0.59
CA TRP A 206 -1.69 -19.23 0.61
C TRP A 206 -1.88 -17.73 0.67
N VAL A 207 -2.85 -17.29 1.48
CA VAL A 207 -3.11 -15.89 1.79
C VAL A 207 -3.20 -15.69 3.30
N LEU A 208 -2.51 -14.67 3.82
CA LEU A 208 -2.63 -14.27 5.22
C LEU A 208 -3.64 -13.12 5.32
N ALA A 209 -4.67 -13.26 6.14
CA ALA A 209 -5.61 -12.21 6.50
C ALA A 209 -5.21 -11.51 7.79
N VAL A 210 -5.15 -10.18 7.76
CA VAL A 210 -4.92 -9.32 8.91
C VAL A 210 -6.11 -8.37 9.06
N GLY A 211 -6.71 -8.37 10.25
CA GLY A 211 -7.98 -7.69 10.51
C GLY A 211 -7.87 -6.26 11.04
N ASN A 212 -9.03 -5.67 11.24
CA ASN A 212 -9.20 -4.34 11.83
C ASN A 212 -8.68 -4.30 13.27
N GLU A 213 -8.12 -3.16 13.66
CA GLU A 213 -7.47 -2.95 14.96
C GLU A 213 -8.40 -3.19 16.15
N ASN A 214 -9.70 -2.93 16.00
CA ASN A 214 -10.70 -3.03 17.07
C ASN A 214 -11.64 -4.22 16.90
N LYS A 215 -12.00 -4.54 15.64
CA LYS A 215 -13.00 -5.56 15.33
C LYS A 215 -12.39 -6.93 14.98
N GLY A 216 -11.08 -6.98 14.78
CA GLY A 216 -10.41 -8.18 14.26
C GLY A 216 -10.83 -8.49 12.83
N ILE A 217 -10.69 -9.77 12.47
CA ILE A 217 -11.03 -10.31 11.15
C ILE A 217 -12.52 -10.66 11.11
N ARG A 218 -13.19 -10.38 9.99
CA ARG A 218 -14.59 -10.76 9.77
C ARG A 218 -14.82 -12.28 9.88
N ARG A 219 -16.01 -12.63 10.36
CA ARG A 219 -16.37 -14.01 10.72
C ARG A 219 -16.34 -14.98 9.55
N ASP A 220 -16.79 -14.55 8.38
CA ASP A 220 -16.81 -15.35 7.14
C ASP A 220 -15.41 -15.67 6.61
N ILE A 221 -14.40 -14.83 6.87
CA ILE A 221 -12.99 -15.19 6.66
C ILE A 221 -12.56 -16.24 7.69
N LEU A 222 -12.87 -16.02 8.97
CA LEU A 222 -12.49 -16.92 10.07
C LEU A 222 -13.08 -18.33 9.96
N GLU A 223 -14.23 -18.48 9.30
CA GLU A 223 -14.94 -19.75 9.11
C GLU A 223 -14.25 -20.67 8.09
N ILE A 224 -13.48 -20.10 7.16
CA ILE A 224 -12.76 -20.86 6.12
C ILE A 224 -11.25 -20.89 6.33
N SER A 225 -10.74 -20.14 7.31
CA SER A 225 -9.31 -19.97 7.53
C SER A 225 -8.73 -20.95 8.53
N GLU A 226 -7.48 -21.33 8.32
CA GLU A 226 -6.62 -21.83 9.39
C GLU A 226 -6.14 -20.65 10.24
N ARG A 227 -6.31 -20.73 11.56
CA ARG A 227 -5.98 -19.62 12.47
C ARG A 227 -4.58 -19.78 13.02
N VAL A 228 -3.82 -18.69 13.00
CA VAL A 228 -2.43 -18.67 13.47
C VAL A 228 -2.19 -17.51 14.42
N ALA A 229 -1.46 -17.79 15.50
CA ALA A 229 -1.14 -16.86 16.57
C ALA A 229 0.37 -16.66 16.69
N ILE A 230 0.76 -15.44 17.07
CA ILE A 230 2.10 -15.17 17.59
C ILE A 230 2.05 -15.42 19.10
N PRO A 231 2.92 -16.26 19.67
CA PRO A 231 3.03 -16.40 21.12
C PRO A 231 3.37 -15.06 21.79
N MET A 232 2.60 -14.70 22.80
CA MET A 232 2.75 -13.45 23.55
C MET A 232 2.78 -13.74 25.05
N SER A 233 3.33 -12.81 25.83
CA SER A 233 3.20 -12.82 27.28
C SER A 233 1.73 -12.68 27.70
N GLU A 234 1.35 -13.29 28.82
CA GLU A 234 -0.06 -13.34 29.29
C GLU A 234 -0.67 -11.96 29.59
N ASP A 235 0.15 -10.92 29.80
CA ASP A 235 -0.25 -9.55 30.10
C ASP A 235 -0.47 -8.67 28.85
N VAL A 236 -0.26 -9.22 27.65
CA VAL A 236 -0.43 -8.51 26.38
C VAL A 236 -1.59 -9.11 25.60
N GLU A 237 -2.69 -8.37 25.47
CA GLU A 237 -3.89 -8.83 24.75
C GLU A 237 -3.67 -8.92 23.24
N SER A 238 -2.96 -7.96 22.64
CA SER A 238 -2.70 -7.92 21.20
C SER A 238 -1.51 -7.05 20.83
N LEU A 239 -0.96 -7.32 19.65
CA LEU A 239 0.03 -6.45 18.99
C LEU A 239 -0.67 -5.49 18.02
N ASN A 240 0.00 -4.39 17.70
CA ASN A 240 -0.38 -3.54 16.57
C ASN A 240 -0.54 -4.39 15.29
N ALA A 241 -1.63 -4.17 14.53
CA ALA A 241 -1.96 -4.97 13.35
C ALA A 241 -0.85 -5.00 12.29
N GLY A 242 -0.18 -3.86 12.06
CA GLY A 242 0.96 -3.78 11.16
C GLY A 242 2.14 -4.64 11.64
N VAL A 243 2.42 -4.63 12.94
CA VAL A 243 3.48 -5.44 13.56
C VAL A 243 3.13 -6.93 13.49
N ALA A 244 1.93 -7.31 13.94
CA ALA A 244 1.48 -8.70 13.94
C ALA A 244 1.51 -9.31 12.53
N GLY A 245 0.92 -8.60 11.56
CA GLY A 245 0.94 -9.05 10.16
C GLY A 245 2.34 -9.14 9.59
N SER A 246 3.22 -8.19 9.88
CA SER A 246 4.62 -8.23 9.42
C SER A 246 5.39 -9.42 9.98
N THR A 247 5.23 -9.69 11.28
CA THR A 247 5.86 -10.83 11.96
C THR A 247 5.37 -12.16 11.38
N LEU A 248 4.05 -12.32 11.18
CA LEU A 248 3.50 -13.53 10.59
C LEU A 248 3.94 -13.70 9.13
N LEU A 249 3.98 -12.63 8.34
CA LEU A 249 4.51 -12.70 6.97
C LEU A 249 5.96 -13.18 6.96
N TYR A 250 6.81 -12.65 7.84
CA TYR A 250 8.20 -13.10 7.97
C TYR A 250 8.27 -14.60 8.30
N LEU A 251 7.55 -15.05 9.33
CA LEU A 251 7.61 -16.43 9.80
C LEU A 251 7.03 -17.44 8.77
N LEU A 252 5.96 -17.06 8.07
CA LEU A 252 5.35 -17.88 7.02
C LEU A 252 6.20 -17.94 5.73
N THR A 253 7.06 -16.95 5.50
CA THR A 253 7.93 -16.90 4.32
C THR A 253 9.35 -17.40 4.59
N SER A 254 9.83 -17.37 5.84
CA SER A 254 11.19 -17.77 6.22
C SER A 254 11.49 -19.26 5.99
N ASN A 255 10.46 -20.11 5.92
CA ASN A 255 10.63 -21.54 5.61
C ASN A 255 10.76 -21.83 4.10
N ARG A 256 10.82 -20.78 3.27
CA ARG A 256 11.02 -20.90 1.83
C ARG A 256 12.50 -20.79 1.50
N SER A 257 13.02 -21.72 0.72
CA SER A 257 14.24 -21.47 -0.05
C SER A 257 13.90 -20.40 -1.09
N ILE A 258 14.45 -19.19 -0.91
CA ILE A 258 14.37 -18.09 -1.88
C ILE A 258 15.22 -18.44 -3.09
#